data_AF-A0A0K2RUR8-F1
#
_entry.id   AF-A0A0K2RUR8-F1
#
_cell.length_a   1.000
_cell.length_b   1.000
_cell.length_c   1.000
_cell.angle_alpha   90.00
_cell.angle_beta   90.00
_cell.angle_gamma   90.00
#
_symmetry.space_group_name_H-M   'P 1'
#
loop_
_entity.id
_entity.type
_entity.pdbx_description
1 polymer ?
#
loop_
_entity_poly.entity_id
_entity_poly.type
_entity_poly.pdbx_seq_one_letter_code
_entity_poly.pdbx_strand_id
1 'polypeptide(L)'
;MVSEASKGEIRSAADFAGRRIAEGASHSAKGIVTSYLASRAGLPSGSYTPVMAAVDGRREAVTQGLQEGTVDVLTFMEPMTTYMKETGLVSTLYDLATRESTVAEFGAVWPAESLLVTPEFLKDHPDIVQRLVNAMRRTLEYVRSRTPERIAELLSSTYLAGKETADAVQAIAKRWPTLSQGDYTVSPGSAQLVIDAIKSAPFDDTLSGQIRAKVKTVDIDASTLYANAFVEEQSPVAS
;
A
#
# COMPACT_ATOMS: atom_id res chain seq x y z
N MET A 1 -3.73 6.58 10.28
CA MET A 1 -3.44 7.63 11.30
C MET A 1 -4.76 8.23 11.74
N VAL A 2 -4.80 8.82 12.93
CA VAL A 2 -5.96 9.53 13.49
C VAL A 2 -5.54 10.96 13.82
N SER A 3 -6.44 11.94 13.69
CA SER A 3 -6.14 13.31 14.11
C SER A 3 -5.97 13.39 15.64
N GLU A 4 -5.13 14.30 16.12
CA GLU A 4 -4.98 14.53 17.57
C GLU A 4 -6.30 14.95 18.23
N ALA A 5 -7.14 15.70 17.49
CA ALA A 5 -8.45 16.11 17.94
C ALA A 5 -9.42 14.93 18.14
N SER A 6 -9.31 13.88 17.32
CA SER A 6 -10.22 12.72 17.34
C SER A 6 -9.66 11.49 18.05
N LYS A 7 -8.37 11.47 18.45
CA LYS A 7 -7.70 10.27 19.02
C LYS A 7 -8.34 9.74 20.32
N GLY A 8 -9.04 10.61 21.06
CA GLY A 8 -9.75 10.21 22.28
C GLY A 8 -10.98 9.34 21.99
N GLU A 9 -11.59 9.56 20.83
CA GLU A 9 -12.86 8.94 20.39
C GLU A 9 -12.65 7.82 19.38
N ILE A 10 -11.60 7.90 18.55
CA ILE A 10 -11.31 6.92 17.49
C ILE A 10 -10.09 6.12 17.92
N ARG A 11 -10.33 4.87 18.35
CA ARG A 11 -9.26 3.94 18.77
C ARG A 11 -9.12 2.74 17.84
N SER A 12 -10.12 2.50 17.00
CA SER A 12 -10.08 1.45 16.00
C SER A 12 -10.98 1.77 14.81
N ALA A 13 -10.94 0.91 13.79
CA ALA A 13 -11.82 0.99 12.63
C ALA A 13 -13.30 0.82 12.98
N ALA A 14 -13.65 0.27 14.15
CA ALA A 14 -15.04 0.23 14.62
C ALA A 14 -15.62 1.63 14.86
N ASP A 15 -14.74 2.63 15.11
CA ASP A 15 -15.12 4.01 15.38
C ASP A 15 -15.20 4.88 14.11
N PHE A 16 -15.03 4.28 12.92
CA PHE A 16 -15.03 5.01 11.64
C PHE A 16 -16.43 5.46 11.21
N ALA A 17 -17.50 4.91 11.80
CA ALA A 17 -18.87 5.29 11.47
C ALA A 17 -19.09 6.81 11.65
N GLY A 18 -19.57 7.48 10.60
CA GLY A 18 -19.80 8.92 10.55
C GLY A 18 -18.54 9.79 10.44
N ARG A 19 -17.34 9.19 10.42
CA ARG A 19 -16.07 9.93 10.39
C ARG A 19 -15.66 10.32 8.98
N ARG A 20 -14.89 11.40 8.87
CA ARG A 20 -14.30 11.88 7.61
C ARG A 20 -12.88 11.36 7.49
N ILE A 21 -12.65 10.55 6.48
CA ILE A 21 -11.37 9.86 6.28
C ILE A 21 -10.67 10.43 5.06
N ALA A 22 -9.52 11.07 5.28
CA ALA A 22 -8.65 11.51 4.21
C ALA A 22 -7.91 10.31 3.61
N GLU A 23 -8.40 9.83 2.47
CA GLU A 23 -7.89 8.61 1.81
C GLU A 23 -7.81 8.74 0.30
N GLY A 24 -7.09 7.81 -0.35
CA GLY A 24 -7.07 7.77 -1.82
C GLY A 24 -8.46 7.62 -2.43
N ALA A 25 -8.61 7.80 -3.74
CA ALA A 25 -9.86 7.47 -4.42
C ALA A 25 -10.33 6.06 -3.99
N SER A 26 -11.64 5.83 -3.87
CA SER A 26 -12.21 4.63 -3.21
C SER A 26 -11.74 3.29 -3.82
N HIS A 27 -11.24 3.32 -5.06
CA HIS A 27 -10.67 2.15 -5.76
C HIS A 27 -9.14 2.04 -5.69
N SER A 28 -8.46 2.98 -5.04
CA SER A 28 -7.01 2.92 -4.83
C SER A 28 -6.67 1.97 -3.68
N ALA A 29 -5.44 1.46 -3.63
CA ALA A 29 -4.98 0.60 -2.53
C ALA A 29 -5.26 1.19 -1.14
N LYS A 30 -5.17 2.52 -0.99
CA LYS A 30 -5.47 3.23 0.27
C LYS A 30 -6.97 3.14 0.64
N GLY A 31 -7.86 3.40 -0.33
CA GLY A 31 -9.31 3.28 -0.10
C GLY A 31 -9.76 1.85 0.17
N ILE A 32 -9.15 0.89 -0.53
CA ILE A 32 -9.37 -0.55 -0.31
C ILE A 32 -8.95 -0.96 1.12
N VAL A 33 -7.77 -0.52 1.58
CA VAL A 33 -7.30 -0.80 2.95
C VAL A 33 -8.23 -0.21 4.01
N THR A 34 -8.68 1.04 3.86
CA THR A 34 -9.63 1.65 4.80
C THR A 34 -10.96 0.89 4.80
N SER A 35 -11.50 0.57 3.62
CA SER A 35 -12.76 -0.18 3.48
C SER A 35 -12.64 -1.56 4.12
N TYR A 36 -11.51 -2.22 3.96
CA TYR A 36 -11.23 -3.52 4.56
C TYR A 36 -11.19 -3.45 6.09
N LEU A 37 -10.49 -2.46 6.64
CA LEU A 37 -10.45 -2.22 8.08
C LEU A 37 -11.86 -1.97 8.65
N ALA A 38 -12.66 -1.12 8.00
CA ALA A 38 -14.04 -0.83 8.42
C ALA A 38 -14.93 -2.08 8.35
N SER A 39 -14.89 -2.81 7.23
CA SER A 39 -15.67 -4.04 7.04
C SER A 39 -15.29 -5.12 8.04
N ARG A 40 -14.00 -5.30 8.33
CA ARG A 40 -13.53 -6.27 9.33
C ARG A 40 -13.97 -5.90 10.76
N ALA A 41 -14.16 -4.61 11.02
CA ALA A 41 -14.75 -4.10 12.26
C ALA A 41 -16.29 -4.19 12.30
N GLY A 42 -16.93 -4.74 11.26
CA GLY A 42 -18.38 -4.92 11.18
C GLY A 42 -19.15 -3.70 10.69
N LEU A 43 -18.47 -2.67 10.17
CA LEU A 43 -19.14 -1.50 9.62
C LEU A 43 -19.64 -1.77 8.18
N PRO A 44 -20.86 -1.33 7.84
CA PRO A 44 -21.39 -1.46 6.49
C PRO A 44 -20.66 -0.53 5.51
N SER A 45 -20.68 -0.89 4.22
CA SER A 45 -20.19 0.01 3.17
C SER A 45 -20.91 1.37 3.23
N GLY A 46 -20.16 2.46 3.08
CA GLY A 46 -20.70 3.83 3.18
C GLY A 46 -20.92 4.33 4.61
N SER A 47 -20.46 3.61 5.64
CA SER A 47 -20.56 4.06 7.04
C SER A 47 -19.69 5.27 7.36
N TYR A 48 -18.69 5.58 6.54
CA TYR A 48 -17.78 6.71 6.71
C TYR A 48 -17.73 7.54 5.43
N THR A 49 -17.21 8.76 5.52
CA THR A 49 -17.13 9.70 4.39
C THR A 49 -15.67 9.84 3.94
N PRO A 50 -15.28 9.33 2.75
CA PRO A 50 -14.01 9.66 2.14
C PRO A 50 -13.92 11.16 1.82
N VAL A 51 -12.82 11.82 2.20
CA VAL A 51 -12.59 13.25 1.90
C VAL A 51 -11.22 13.44 1.24
N MET A 52 -11.08 14.54 0.49
CA MET A 52 -9.81 14.97 -0.11
C MET A 52 -9.16 13.89 -1.01
N ALA A 53 -9.99 13.06 -1.63
CA ALA A 53 -9.56 12.10 -2.62
C ALA A 53 -9.13 12.84 -3.90
N ALA A 54 -7.88 12.61 -4.33
CA ALA A 54 -7.35 13.08 -5.62
C ALA A 54 -7.45 14.61 -5.87
N VAL A 55 -7.27 15.43 -4.82
CA VAL A 55 -7.19 16.90 -4.95
C VAL A 55 -5.75 17.36 -5.24
N ASP A 56 -5.60 18.40 -6.06
CA ASP A 56 -4.33 19.14 -6.18
C ASP A 56 -3.99 19.82 -4.84
N GLY A 57 -2.70 19.95 -4.51
CA GLY A 57 -2.30 20.54 -3.21
C GLY A 57 -2.78 19.69 -2.01
N ARG A 58 -2.86 18.37 -2.19
CA ARG A 58 -3.44 17.45 -1.21
C ARG A 58 -2.81 17.53 0.17
N ARG A 59 -1.51 17.78 0.23
CA ARG A 59 -0.79 17.89 1.50
C ARG A 59 -1.34 19.06 2.30
N GLU A 60 -1.44 20.22 1.68
CA GLU A 60 -1.92 21.46 2.28
C GLU A 60 -3.40 21.34 2.66
N ALA A 61 -4.23 20.80 1.77
CA ALA A 61 -5.66 20.58 2.03
C ALA A 61 -5.89 19.67 3.24
N VAL A 62 -5.15 18.57 3.36
CA VAL A 62 -5.26 17.65 4.50
C VAL A 62 -4.78 18.31 5.80
N THR A 63 -3.67 19.04 5.77
CA THR A 63 -3.19 19.79 6.95
C THR A 63 -4.23 20.79 7.42
N GLN A 64 -4.82 21.56 6.51
CA GLN A 64 -5.91 22.49 6.83
C GLN A 64 -7.12 21.75 7.39
N GLY A 65 -7.51 20.62 6.79
CA GLY A 65 -8.64 19.85 7.28
C GLY A 65 -8.44 19.25 8.68
N LEU A 66 -7.20 18.92 9.04
CA LEU A 66 -6.88 18.53 10.42
C LEU A 66 -7.04 19.70 11.39
N GLN A 67 -6.59 20.90 11.01
CA GLN A 67 -6.69 22.11 11.83
C GLN A 67 -8.14 22.58 12.01
N GLU A 68 -8.96 22.48 10.96
CA GLU A 68 -10.37 22.86 10.96
C GLU A 68 -11.28 21.78 11.54
N GLY A 69 -10.73 20.60 11.87
CA GLY A 69 -11.52 19.47 12.30
C GLY A 69 -12.50 19.01 11.22
N THR A 70 -12.08 19.02 9.95
CA THR A 70 -12.77 18.42 8.79
C THR A 70 -12.21 17.07 8.35
N VAL A 71 -11.14 16.61 9.00
CA VAL A 71 -10.50 15.30 8.81
C VAL A 71 -10.30 14.62 10.16
N ASP A 72 -10.80 13.40 10.32
CA ASP A 72 -10.74 12.64 11.56
C ASP A 72 -9.69 11.51 11.48
N VAL A 73 -9.60 10.86 10.32
CA VAL A 73 -8.72 9.71 10.05
C VAL A 73 -8.00 9.92 8.73
N LEU A 74 -6.80 9.34 8.59
CA LEU A 74 -6.00 9.44 7.37
C LEU A 74 -5.38 8.09 7.00
N THR A 75 -5.45 7.75 5.72
CA THR A 75 -4.79 6.57 5.14
C THR A 75 -3.80 7.03 4.09
N PHE A 76 -2.50 6.99 4.42
CA PHE A 76 -1.40 7.47 3.56
C PHE A 76 -0.19 6.54 3.57
N MET A 77 0.71 6.79 2.61
CA MET A 77 2.00 6.12 2.44
C MET A 77 3.10 7.19 2.38
N GLU A 78 4.36 6.77 2.45
CA GLU A 78 5.50 7.70 2.33
C GLU A 78 5.51 8.42 0.96
N PRO A 79 5.91 9.71 0.92
CA PRO A 79 6.44 10.53 2.02
C PRO A 79 5.37 11.25 2.86
N MET A 80 4.08 11.06 2.53
CA MET A 80 2.99 11.82 3.14
C MET A 80 2.74 11.40 4.59
N THR A 81 2.94 10.13 4.91
CA THR A 81 2.86 9.62 6.30
C THR A 81 3.84 10.35 7.22
N THR A 82 5.12 10.40 6.86
CA THR A 82 6.09 11.11 7.70
C THR A 82 5.79 12.60 7.79
N TYR A 83 5.46 13.26 6.67
CA TYR A 83 5.09 14.68 6.71
C TYR A 83 3.92 14.94 7.68
N MET A 84 2.87 14.11 7.63
CA MET A 84 1.71 14.30 8.50
C MET A 84 2.08 14.13 9.98
N LYS A 85 2.95 13.17 10.31
CA LYS A 85 3.48 13.00 11.68
C LYS A 85 4.31 14.21 12.14
N GLU A 86 5.13 14.79 11.25
CA GLU A 86 5.96 15.97 11.54
C GLU A 86 5.11 17.22 11.85
N THR A 87 3.85 17.28 11.41
CA THR A 87 2.95 18.40 11.76
C THR A 87 2.52 18.39 13.24
N GLY A 88 2.64 17.25 13.94
CA GLY A 88 2.12 17.08 15.30
C GLY A 88 0.59 17.02 15.40
N LEU A 89 -0.13 17.00 14.27
CA LEU A 89 -1.60 16.99 14.23
C LEU A 89 -2.21 15.59 14.17
N VAL A 90 -1.40 14.54 14.09
CA VAL A 90 -1.87 13.15 13.96
C VAL A 90 -1.07 12.18 14.81
N SER A 91 -1.72 11.08 15.18
CA SER A 91 -1.12 9.90 15.79
C SER A 91 -1.24 8.68 14.86
N THR A 92 -0.32 7.72 15.01
CA THR A 92 -0.46 6.40 14.38
C THR A 92 -1.70 5.71 14.94
N LEU A 93 -2.54 5.18 14.04
CA LEU A 93 -3.72 4.37 14.41
C LEU A 93 -3.48 2.90 14.01
N TYR A 94 -3.04 2.71 12.77
CA TYR A 94 -2.61 1.44 12.19
C TYR A 94 -1.23 1.68 11.56
N ASP A 95 -0.29 0.76 11.77
CA ASP A 95 0.99 0.74 11.05
C ASP A 95 1.02 -0.44 10.08
N LEU A 96 1.16 -0.13 8.79
CA LEU A 96 1.21 -1.11 7.70
C LEU A 96 2.48 -0.96 6.86
N ALA A 97 3.51 -0.33 7.43
CA ALA A 97 4.74 0.03 6.72
C ALA A 97 5.69 -1.15 6.50
N THR A 98 5.68 -2.16 7.38
CA THR A 98 6.60 -3.30 7.30
C THR A 98 5.85 -4.62 7.24
N ARG A 99 6.56 -5.69 6.86
CA ARG A 99 6.02 -7.04 6.86
C ARG A 99 5.44 -7.40 8.22
N GLU A 100 6.19 -7.12 9.28
CA GLU A 100 5.82 -7.41 10.67
C GLU A 100 4.58 -6.61 11.09
N SER A 101 4.52 -5.32 10.75
CA SER A 101 3.37 -4.49 11.11
C SER A 101 2.11 -4.90 10.35
N THR A 102 2.21 -5.26 9.07
CA THR A 102 1.06 -5.81 8.33
C THR A 102 0.57 -7.14 8.90
N VAL A 103 1.48 -8.03 9.33
CA VAL A 103 1.09 -9.28 9.99
C VAL A 103 0.41 -9.01 11.33
N ALA A 104 0.90 -8.05 12.11
CA ALA A 104 0.29 -7.67 13.38
C ALA A 104 -1.15 -7.15 13.20
N GLU A 105 -1.38 -6.31 12.19
CA GLU A 105 -2.67 -5.67 11.95
C GLU A 105 -3.65 -6.58 11.18
N PHE A 106 -3.17 -7.30 10.17
CA PHE A 106 -4.01 -8.09 9.25
C PHE A 106 -3.97 -9.60 9.47
N GLY A 107 -3.02 -10.11 10.25
CA GLY A 107 -2.78 -11.55 10.40
C GLY A 107 -2.05 -12.18 9.21
N ALA A 108 -1.73 -11.39 8.18
CA ALA A 108 -0.97 -11.81 7.00
C ALA A 108 -0.20 -10.63 6.42
N VAL A 109 0.82 -10.92 5.62
CA VAL A 109 1.59 -9.88 4.92
C VAL A 109 0.71 -9.22 3.87
N TRP A 110 0.66 -7.89 3.85
CA TRP A 110 0.02 -7.14 2.77
C TRP A 110 0.94 -7.10 1.54
N PRO A 111 0.60 -7.77 0.41
CA PRO A 111 1.44 -7.78 -0.77
C PRO A 111 1.24 -6.46 -1.53
N ALA A 112 2.01 -5.43 -1.15
CA ALA A 112 1.91 -4.08 -1.70
C ALA A 112 2.34 -4.01 -3.18
N GLU A 113 3.48 -3.38 -3.47
CA GLU A 113 4.01 -3.30 -4.85
C GLU A 113 4.56 -4.67 -5.28
N SER A 114 3.91 -5.28 -6.28
CA SER A 114 4.20 -6.64 -6.75
C SER A 114 4.37 -6.67 -8.28
N LEU A 115 5.14 -7.63 -8.80
CA LEU A 115 5.20 -7.90 -10.23
C LEU A 115 3.93 -8.64 -10.66
N LEU A 116 3.13 -8.02 -11.51
CA LEU A 116 1.91 -8.61 -12.06
C LEU A 116 2.11 -8.93 -13.54
N VAL A 117 1.78 -10.16 -13.94
CA VAL A 117 1.76 -10.62 -15.33
C VAL A 117 0.45 -11.36 -15.57
N THR A 118 -0.02 -11.42 -16.82
CA THR A 118 -1.20 -12.23 -17.13
C THR A 118 -0.85 -13.72 -17.11
N PRO A 119 -1.80 -14.61 -16.80
CA PRO A 119 -1.58 -16.05 -16.87
C PRO A 119 -1.07 -16.52 -18.24
N GLU A 120 -1.58 -15.92 -19.32
CA GLU A 120 -1.15 -16.22 -20.70
C GLU A 120 0.30 -15.83 -20.92
N PHE A 121 0.71 -14.63 -20.49
CA PHE A 121 2.09 -14.17 -20.65
C PHE A 121 3.06 -15.04 -19.84
N LEU A 122 2.68 -15.41 -18.60
CA LEU A 122 3.50 -16.29 -17.77
C LEU A 122 3.71 -17.65 -18.42
N LYS A 123 2.65 -18.22 -19.01
CA LYS A 123 2.69 -19.50 -19.71
C LYS A 123 3.55 -19.44 -20.99
N ASP A 124 3.40 -18.38 -21.78
CA ASP A 124 4.05 -18.28 -23.09
C ASP A 124 5.51 -17.77 -22.99
N HIS A 125 5.85 -17.07 -21.89
CA HIS A 125 7.17 -16.46 -21.67
C HIS A 125 7.74 -16.70 -20.26
N PRO A 126 7.84 -17.96 -19.78
CA PRO A 126 8.33 -18.25 -18.44
C PRO A 126 9.79 -17.81 -18.22
N ASP A 127 10.62 -17.84 -19.26
CA ASP A 127 12.01 -17.39 -19.19
C ASP A 127 12.12 -15.86 -18.99
N ILE A 128 11.23 -15.09 -19.63
CA ILE A 128 11.16 -13.63 -19.43
C ILE A 128 10.69 -13.32 -18.00
N VAL A 129 9.66 -14.02 -17.52
CA VAL A 129 9.18 -13.87 -16.14
C VAL A 129 10.30 -14.18 -15.14
N GLN A 130 11.03 -15.28 -15.32
CA GLN A 130 12.17 -15.61 -14.45
C GLN A 130 13.25 -14.51 -14.44
N ARG A 131 13.59 -13.97 -15.61
CA ARG A 131 14.56 -12.87 -15.72
C ARG A 131 14.09 -11.61 -15.00
N LEU A 132 12.80 -11.27 -15.10
CA LEU A 132 12.20 -10.14 -14.40
C LEU A 132 12.23 -10.35 -12.88
N VAL A 133 11.84 -11.53 -12.38
CA VAL A 133 11.88 -11.86 -10.95
C VAL A 133 13.32 -11.79 -10.42
N ASN A 134 14.28 -12.36 -11.15
CA ASN A 134 15.70 -12.29 -10.81
C ASN A 134 16.21 -10.84 -10.76
N ALA A 135 15.83 -10.01 -11.72
CA ALA A 135 16.22 -8.59 -11.76
C ALA A 135 15.64 -7.81 -10.57
N MET A 136 14.36 -7.99 -10.25
CA MET A 136 13.69 -7.35 -9.12
C MET A 136 14.33 -7.76 -7.78
N ARG A 137 14.56 -9.06 -7.58
CA ARG A 137 15.22 -9.58 -6.38
C ARG A 137 16.63 -9.02 -6.20
N ARG A 138 17.47 -9.11 -7.24
CA ARG A 138 18.84 -8.57 -7.21
C ARG A 138 18.84 -7.07 -6.93
N THR A 139 17.85 -6.33 -7.44
CA THR A 139 17.72 -4.90 -7.20
C THR A 139 17.36 -4.63 -5.73
N LEU A 140 16.41 -5.36 -5.16
CA LEU A 140 16.04 -5.24 -3.75
C LEU A 140 17.22 -5.59 -2.83
N GLU A 141 17.93 -6.67 -3.11
CA GLU A 141 19.15 -7.06 -2.38
C GLU A 141 20.26 -6.01 -2.51
N TYR A 142 20.49 -5.50 -3.73
CA TYR A 142 21.47 -4.43 -3.97
C TYR A 142 21.13 -3.18 -3.19
N VAL A 143 19.87 -2.71 -3.30
CA VAL A 143 19.38 -1.54 -2.56
C VAL A 143 19.62 -1.76 -1.07
N ARG A 144 19.15 -2.87 -0.50
CA ARG A 144 19.31 -3.19 0.93
C ARG A 144 20.76 -3.25 1.40
N SER A 145 21.71 -3.56 0.53
CA SER A 145 23.15 -3.60 0.85
C SER A 145 23.85 -2.23 0.86
N ARG A 146 23.14 -1.15 0.54
CA ARG A 146 23.68 0.22 0.40
C ARG A 146 22.99 1.20 1.32
N THR A 147 23.50 2.42 1.38
CA THR A 147 22.86 3.52 2.11
C THR A 147 21.92 4.30 1.19
N PRO A 148 20.90 5.00 1.73
CA PRO A 148 20.04 5.89 0.95
C PRO A 148 20.81 6.91 0.09
N GLU A 149 21.93 7.43 0.59
CA GLU A 149 22.83 8.34 -0.12
C GLU A 149 23.39 7.69 -1.38
N ARG A 150 23.93 6.47 -1.24
CA ARG A 150 24.49 5.77 -2.39
C ARG A 150 23.43 5.41 -3.43
N ILE A 151 22.20 5.15 -3.00
CA ILE A 151 21.09 4.94 -3.94
C ILE A 151 20.69 6.24 -4.61
N ALA A 152 20.62 7.36 -3.88
CA ALA A 152 20.31 8.66 -4.46
C ALA A 152 21.29 9.08 -5.56
N GLU A 153 22.59 8.79 -5.38
CA GLU A 153 23.64 9.05 -6.38
C GLU A 153 23.45 8.28 -7.70
N LEU A 154 22.75 7.13 -7.67
CA LEU A 154 22.49 6.31 -8.86
C LEU A 154 21.26 6.77 -9.64
N LEU A 155 20.39 7.57 -9.02
CA LEU A 155 19.15 8.04 -9.65
C LEU A 155 19.44 9.22 -10.57
N SER A 156 18.86 9.21 -11.77
CA SER A 156 19.00 10.34 -12.70
C SER A 156 18.28 11.58 -12.17
N SER A 157 18.78 12.76 -12.53
CA SER A 157 18.11 14.04 -12.21
C SER A 157 16.65 14.09 -12.69
N THR A 158 16.36 13.41 -13.81
CA THR A 158 14.98 13.21 -14.32
C THR A 158 14.14 12.36 -13.38
N TYR A 159 14.68 11.25 -12.84
CA TYR A 159 13.97 10.42 -11.87
C TYR A 159 13.74 11.16 -10.55
N LEU A 160 14.68 12.03 -10.16
CA LEU A 160 14.54 12.91 -9.00
C LEU A 160 13.55 14.07 -9.24
N ALA A 161 13.01 14.22 -10.46
CA ALA A 161 12.12 15.31 -10.84
C ALA A 161 12.66 16.70 -10.44
N GLY A 162 13.98 16.90 -10.54
CA GLY A 162 14.64 18.15 -10.17
C GLY A 162 14.74 18.42 -8.66
N LYS A 163 14.43 17.44 -7.79
CA LYS A 163 14.69 17.57 -6.35
C LYS A 163 16.18 17.64 -6.07
N GLU A 164 16.53 18.47 -5.09
CA GLU A 164 17.87 18.48 -4.49
C GLU A 164 18.22 17.09 -3.94
N THR A 165 19.49 16.69 -4.07
CA THR A 165 19.96 15.35 -3.67
C THR A 165 19.61 15.03 -2.21
N ALA A 166 19.66 16.02 -1.31
CA ALA A 166 19.30 15.83 0.09
C ALA A 166 17.83 15.41 0.29
N ASP A 167 16.91 16.00 -0.47
CA ASP A 167 15.48 15.65 -0.42
C ASP A 167 15.24 14.25 -0.98
N ALA A 168 16.03 13.85 -1.99
CA ALA A 168 16.00 12.49 -2.54
C ALA A 168 16.48 11.46 -1.51
N VAL A 169 17.59 11.73 -0.81
CA VAL A 169 18.11 10.88 0.27
C VAL A 169 17.06 10.69 1.37
N GLN A 170 16.45 11.77 1.84
CA GLN A 170 15.40 11.68 2.86
C GLN A 170 14.19 10.88 2.37
N ALA A 171 13.75 11.09 1.13
CA ALA A 171 12.62 10.35 0.56
C ALA A 171 12.91 8.84 0.42
N ILE A 172 14.15 8.49 0.04
CA ILE A 172 14.61 7.09 -0.02
C ILE A 172 14.67 6.50 1.39
N ALA A 173 15.29 7.20 2.34
CA ALA A 173 15.41 6.74 3.72
C ALA A 173 14.06 6.46 4.37
N LYS A 174 13.04 7.32 4.13
CA LYS A 174 11.67 7.14 4.64
C LYS A 174 10.99 5.89 4.05
N ARG A 175 11.26 5.55 2.78
CA ARG A 175 10.72 4.34 2.12
C ARG A 175 11.53 3.07 2.40
N TRP A 176 12.77 3.20 2.81
CA TRP A 176 13.68 2.07 3.01
C TRP A 176 13.09 0.93 3.85
N PRO A 177 12.42 1.20 4.99
CA PRO A 177 11.83 0.15 5.81
C PRO A 177 10.71 -0.62 5.12
N THR A 178 10.06 -0.02 4.11
CA THR A 178 8.88 -0.61 3.44
C THR A 178 9.22 -1.56 2.30
N LEU A 179 10.50 -1.67 1.91
CA LEU A 179 10.92 -2.57 0.84
C LEU A 179 10.85 -4.04 1.30
N SER A 180 10.59 -4.99 0.41
CA SER A 180 10.65 -6.41 0.78
C SER A 180 12.08 -6.84 1.14
N GLN A 181 12.22 -7.73 2.12
CA GLN A 181 13.50 -8.27 2.57
C GLN A 181 13.39 -9.76 2.92
N GLY A 182 14.33 -10.55 2.41
CA GLY A 182 14.48 -11.97 2.74
C GLY A 182 13.51 -12.87 1.99
N ASP A 183 12.20 -12.67 2.20
CA ASP A 183 11.14 -13.44 1.55
C ASP A 183 10.36 -12.57 0.55
N TYR A 184 10.39 -12.99 -0.71
CA TYR A 184 9.72 -12.33 -1.84
C TYR A 184 8.52 -13.14 -2.36
N THR A 185 8.14 -14.21 -1.66
CA THR A 185 6.98 -15.04 -2.01
C THR A 185 5.67 -14.39 -1.55
N VAL A 186 4.56 -14.81 -2.18
CA VAL A 186 3.21 -14.50 -1.73
C VAL A 186 2.66 -15.71 -1.00
N SER A 187 2.20 -15.51 0.24
CA SER A 187 1.57 -16.59 1.02
C SER A 187 0.08 -16.76 0.65
N PRO A 188 -0.52 -17.95 0.87
CA PRO A 188 -1.96 -18.13 0.72
C PRO A 188 -2.78 -17.12 1.54
N GLY A 189 -2.33 -16.81 2.77
CA GLY A 189 -2.98 -15.82 3.63
C GLY A 189 -2.90 -14.39 3.06
N SER A 190 -1.77 -14.04 2.43
CA SER A 190 -1.61 -12.76 1.72
C SER A 190 -2.52 -12.66 0.50
N ALA A 191 -2.64 -13.73 -0.28
CA ALA A 191 -3.55 -13.78 -1.42
C ALA A 191 -5.02 -13.66 -0.98
N GLN A 192 -5.41 -14.38 0.08
CA GLN A 192 -6.75 -14.30 0.66
C GLN A 192 -7.06 -12.89 1.20
N LEU A 193 -6.09 -12.27 1.89
CA LEU A 193 -6.22 -10.90 2.39
C LEU A 193 -6.53 -9.90 1.26
N VAL A 194 -5.91 -10.04 0.09
CA VAL A 194 -6.21 -9.19 -1.07
C VAL A 194 -7.63 -9.44 -1.60
N ILE A 195 -8.06 -10.70 -1.69
CA ILE A 195 -9.44 -11.04 -2.11
C ILE A 195 -10.45 -10.38 -1.16
N ASP A 196 -10.26 -10.54 0.15
CA ASP A 196 -11.17 -10.01 1.17
C ASP A 196 -11.19 -8.48 1.14
N ALA A 197 -10.02 -7.84 1.01
CA ALA A 197 -9.93 -6.40 0.90
C ALA A 197 -10.62 -5.86 -0.34
N ILE A 198 -10.43 -6.49 -1.52
CA ILE A 198 -11.13 -6.10 -2.75
C ILE A 198 -12.64 -6.28 -2.61
N LYS A 199 -13.10 -7.38 -1.99
CA LYS A 199 -14.53 -7.65 -1.77
C LYS A 199 -15.17 -6.71 -0.75
N SER A 200 -14.39 -6.11 0.15
CA SER A 200 -14.86 -5.11 1.12
C SER A 200 -15.07 -3.71 0.53
N ALA A 201 -14.40 -3.39 -0.57
CA ALA A 201 -14.49 -2.08 -1.20
C ALA A 201 -15.86 -1.87 -1.89
N PRO A 202 -16.35 -0.62 -1.99
CA PRO A 202 -17.63 -0.34 -2.63
C PRO A 202 -17.73 -0.91 -4.05
N PHE A 203 -18.88 -1.51 -4.35
CA PHE A 203 -19.28 -1.96 -5.69
C PHE A 203 -20.13 -0.85 -6.35
N ASP A 204 -19.48 0.27 -6.65
CA ASP A 204 -20.11 1.46 -7.24
C ASP A 204 -20.12 1.42 -8.78
N ASP A 205 -20.71 2.45 -9.39
CA ASP A 205 -20.84 2.57 -10.85
C ASP A 205 -19.54 2.95 -11.57
N THR A 206 -18.42 3.12 -10.85
CA THR A 206 -17.12 3.34 -11.49
C THR A 206 -16.67 2.11 -12.26
N LEU A 207 -15.78 2.26 -13.25
CA LEU A 207 -15.22 1.11 -13.99
C LEU A 207 -14.66 0.04 -13.03
N SER A 208 -13.91 0.47 -12.01
CA SER A 208 -13.33 -0.41 -11.00
C SER A 208 -14.42 -1.08 -10.15
N GLY A 209 -15.47 -0.36 -9.76
CA GLY A 209 -16.61 -0.91 -9.03
C GLY A 209 -17.38 -1.95 -9.83
N GLN A 210 -17.64 -1.68 -11.12
CA GLN A 210 -18.26 -2.62 -12.05
C GLN A 210 -17.40 -3.87 -12.28
N ILE A 211 -16.07 -3.73 -12.41
CA ILE A 211 -15.16 -4.87 -12.53
C ILE A 211 -15.21 -5.73 -11.26
N ARG A 212 -15.14 -5.12 -10.07
CA ARG A 212 -15.27 -5.84 -8.79
C ARG A 212 -16.63 -6.52 -8.66
N ALA A 213 -17.70 -5.88 -9.13
CA ALA A 213 -19.06 -6.43 -9.05
C ALA A 213 -19.18 -7.76 -9.80
N LYS A 214 -18.45 -7.92 -10.92
CA LYS A 214 -18.40 -9.18 -11.68
C LYS A 214 -17.83 -10.36 -10.88
N VAL A 215 -17.00 -10.09 -9.88
CA VAL A 215 -16.34 -11.12 -9.05
C VAL A 215 -16.89 -11.19 -7.62
N LYS A 216 -17.94 -10.41 -7.31
CA LYS A 216 -18.52 -10.33 -5.95
C LYS A 216 -18.97 -11.70 -5.43
N THR A 217 -19.63 -12.48 -6.26
CA THR A 217 -20.16 -13.81 -5.93
C THR A 217 -19.26 -14.94 -6.42
N VAL A 218 -18.13 -14.61 -7.06
CA VAL A 218 -17.19 -15.62 -7.55
C VAL A 218 -16.35 -16.09 -6.38
N ASP A 219 -16.29 -17.40 -6.21
CA ASP A 219 -15.31 -18.01 -5.33
C ASP A 219 -13.96 -17.99 -6.04
N ILE A 220 -12.99 -17.30 -5.44
CA ILE A 220 -11.68 -17.08 -6.04
C ILE A 220 -10.72 -17.99 -5.30
N ASP A 221 -10.14 -18.95 -6.00
CA ASP A 221 -9.07 -19.79 -5.45
C ASP A 221 -7.80 -18.94 -5.30
N ALA A 222 -7.48 -18.59 -4.06
CA ALA A 222 -6.31 -17.79 -3.71
C ALA A 222 -5.00 -18.42 -4.20
N SER A 223 -4.93 -19.75 -4.35
CA SER A 223 -3.72 -20.45 -4.80
C SER A 223 -3.38 -20.17 -6.28
N THR A 224 -4.35 -19.67 -7.04
CA THR A 224 -4.18 -19.32 -8.46
C THR A 224 -3.67 -17.88 -8.67
N LEU A 225 -3.54 -17.09 -7.59
CA LEU A 225 -3.21 -15.66 -7.67
C LEU A 225 -1.71 -15.35 -7.58
N TYR A 226 -0.86 -16.36 -7.41
CA TYR A 226 0.58 -16.18 -7.28
C TYR A 226 1.38 -17.34 -7.88
N ALA A 227 2.64 -17.07 -8.25
CA ALA A 227 3.54 -18.05 -8.86
C ALA A 227 4.92 -18.01 -8.17
N ASN A 228 5.00 -18.59 -6.96
CA ASN A 228 6.22 -18.57 -6.14
C ASN A 228 7.39 -19.38 -6.73
N ALA A 229 7.12 -20.30 -7.66
CA ALA A 229 8.16 -21.09 -8.33
C ALA A 229 9.28 -20.20 -8.90
N PHE A 230 8.95 -19.06 -9.50
CA PHE A 230 9.95 -18.14 -10.07
C PHE A 230 10.79 -17.39 -9.02
N VAL A 231 10.29 -17.29 -7.77
CA VAL A 231 11.01 -16.69 -6.65
C VAL A 231 11.96 -17.70 -6.01
N GLU A 232 11.52 -18.97 -5.95
CA GLU A 232 12.24 -20.09 -5.36
C GLU A 232 13.33 -20.65 -6.29
N GLU A 233 13.05 -20.68 -7.60
CA GLU A 233 13.96 -21.15 -8.63
C GLU A 233 15.05 -20.09 -8.91
N GLN A 234 16.22 -20.28 -8.31
CA GLN A 234 17.38 -19.46 -8.61
C GLN A 234 18.02 -19.95 -9.91
N SER A 235 18.12 -19.07 -10.91
CA SER A 235 19.13 -19.29 -11.96
C SER A 235 20.50 -19.02 -11.33
N PRO A 236 21.49 -19.93 -11.44
CA PRO A 236 22.85 -19.63 -11.01
C PRO A 236 23.30 -18.37 -11.76
N VAL A 237 23.83 -17.40 -11.02
CA VAL A 237 24.42 -16.20 -11.59
C VAL A 237 25.55 -16.66 -12.51
N ALA A 238 25.41 -16.44 -13.82
CA ALA A 238 26.53 -16.58 -14.73
C ALA A 238 27.61 -15.60 -14.25
N SER A 239 28.69 -16.16 -13.72
CA SER A 239 29.90 -15.49 -13.26
C SER A 239 30.58 -14.72 -14.39
#